data_AF-A0A2N2SSF1-F1
#
_entry.id   AF-A0A2N2SSF1-F1
#
_cell.length_a   1.000
_cell.length_b   1.000
_cell.length_c   1.000
_cell.angle_alpha   90.00
_cell.angle_beta   90.00
_cell.angle_gamma   90.00
#
_symmetry.space_group_name_H-M   'P 1'
#
loop_
_entity.id
_entity.type
_entity.pdbx_description
1 polymer ?
#
loop_
_entity_poly.entity_id
_entity_poly.type
_entity_poly.pdbx_seq_one_letter_code
_entity_poly.pdbx_strand_id
1 'polypeptide(L)'
;MSGIAFPDLPALAAHLRSELEKKRFTLLYAYNSTGKTRLSTAFKDLGKQGDERDTLYFNAFTEDLFSWNNDLENDRERFLRLNKDSRFFDGLDQLEMDSRIRRLLNRYADFDFTIDTTRWEVRFSREITTGEGDQASTVVIDDIKISRGEENLFIWCFFLAILQLVLDGDEAYQWVKYVFIDDPISSLDENNAVAIANHLAQMLKDSTNGIKAVISSHHTLFFNVLCNEIKNKAHRYFLKKGAA
;
A
#
# COMPACT_ATOMS: atom_id res chain seq x y z
N MET A 1 -11.06 -25.82 16.17
CA MET A 1 -10.09 -24.81 16.61
C MET A 1 -10.78 -23.93 17.64
N SER A 2 -10.26 -23.87 18.87
CA SER A 2 -10.70 -22.89 19.86
C SER A 2 -10.25 -21.50 19.39
N GLY A 3 -11.19 -20.56 19.28
CA GLY A 3 -10.84 -19.16 19.03
C GLY A 3 -10.19 -18.55 20.27
N ILE A 4 -9.20 -17.67 20.06
CA ILE A 4 -8.64 -16.84 21.14
C ILE A 4 -9.43 -15.52 21.14
N ALA A 5 -10.00 -15.16 22.28
CA ALA A 5 -10.65 -13.87 22.47
C ALA A 5 -9.65 -12.88 23.08
N PHE A 6 -9.72 -11.63 22.63
CA PHE A 6 -8.94 -10.52 23.18
C PHE A 6 -9.89 -9.48 23.75
N PRO A 7 -9.54 -8.84 24.88
CA PRO A 7 -10.40 -7.84 25.53
C PRO A 7 -10.56 -6.57 24.68
N ASP A 8 -9.53 -6.20 23.92
CA ASP A 8 -9.49 -5.01 23.09
C ASP A 8 -8.48 -5.12 21.92
N LEU A 9 -8.43 -4.08 21.09
CA LEU A 9 -7.51 -4.01 19.95
C LEU A 9 -6.03 -3.87 20.36
N PRO A 10 -5.65 -3.08 21.38
CA PRO A 10 -4.27 -3.06 21.88
C PRO A 10 -3.76 -4.44 22.32
N ALA A 11 -4.57 -5.23 23.03
CA ALA A 11 -4.21 -6.58 23.44
C ALA A 11 -4.00 -7.51 22.23
N LEU A 12 -4.89 -7.44 21.23
CA LEU A 12 -4.72 -8.17 19.98
C LEU A 12 -3.46 -7.73 19.23
N ALA A 13 -3.19 -6.42 19.14
CA ALA A 13 -2.01 -5.89 18.49
C ALA A 13 -0.70 -6.31 19.18
N ALA A 14 -0.67 -6.32 20.52
CA ALA A 14 0.45 -6.82 21.30
C ALA A 14 0.69 -8.31 21.07
N HIS A 15 -0.40 -9.10 21.00
CA HIS A 15 -0.31 -10.51 20.64
C HIS A 15 0.28 -10.70 19.24
N LEU A 16 -0.17 -9.94 18.24
CA LEU A 16 0.39 -10.00 16.88
C LEU A 16 1.89 -9.66 16.86
N ARG A 17 2.34 -8.64 17.60
CA ARG A 17 3.78 -8.33 17.74
C ARG A 17 4.54 -9.52 18.32
N SER A 18 4.00 -10.19 19.34
CA SER A 18 4.62 -11.39 19.93
C SER A 18 4.68 -12.57 18.95
N GLU A 19 3.64 -12.80 18.15
CA GLU A 19 3.64 -13.87 17.15
C GLU A 19 4.66 -13.59 16.03
N LEU A 20 4.89 -12.31 15.69
CA LEU A 20 5.90 -11.91 14.71
C LEU A 20 7.34 -12.20 15.13
N GLU A 21 7.61 -12.36 16.42
CA GLU A 21 8.91 -12.84 16.93
C GLU A 21 9.13 -14.33 16.65
N LYS A 22 8.05 -15.11 16.55
CA LYS A 22 8.12 -16.53 16.20
C LYS A 22 8.15 -16.74 14.70
N LYS A 23 7.50 -15.86 13.95
CA LYS A 23 7.30 -16.01 12.51
C LYS A 23 7.10 -14.67 11.82
N ARG A 24 7.92 -14.42 10.80
CA ARG A 24 8.01 -13.10 10.14
C ARG A 24 6.69 -12.55 9.58
N PHE A 25 5.72 -13.41 9.25
CA PHE A 25 4.51 -12.97 8.58
C PHE A 25 3.26 -13.42 9.32
N THR A 26 2.26 -12.54 9.35
CA THR A 26 0.90 -12.85 9.79
C THR A 26 -0.09 -12.41 8.73
N LEU A 27 -0.93 -13.34 8.27
CA LEU A 27 -2.02 -13.10 7.33
C LEU A 27 -3.34 -13.14 8.10
N LEU A 28 -4.12 -12.07 8.01
CA LEU A 28 -5.41 -11.92 8.66
C LEU A 28 -6.50 -11.80 7.60
N TYR A 29 -7.36 -12.81 7.52
CA TYR A 29 -8.61 -12.65 6.78
C TYR A 29 -9.68 -12.06 7.71
N ALA A 30 -10.31 -10.96 7.30
CA ALA A 30 -11.46 -10.41 8.01
C ALA A 30 -12.42 -9.68 7.08
N TYR A 31 -13.72 -9.91 7.29
CA TYR A 31 -14.76 -9.17 6.59
C TYR A 31 -14.70 -7.66 6.86
N ASN A 32 -15.33 -6.89 5.98
CA ASN A 32 -15.53 -5.46 6.19
C ASN A 32 -16.21 -5.18 7.52
N SER A 33 -15.94 -4.00 8.08
CA SER A 33 -16.48 -3.58 9.37
C SER A 33 -16.01 -4.38 10.59
N THR A 34 -15.01 -5.28 10.47
CA THR A 34 -14.39 -6.03 11.58
C THR A 34 -13.36 -5.21 12.38
N GLY A 35 -13.04 -3.99 11.93
CA GLY A 35 -12.11 -3.10 12.63
C GLY A 35 -10.63 -3.26 12.26
N LYS A 36 -10.32 -3.80 11.07
CA LYS A 36 -8.95 -3.99 10.58
C LYS A 36 -8.13 -2.70 10.58
N THR A 37 -8.71 -1.59 10.13
CA THR A 37 -8.04 -0.28 10.13
C THR A 37 -7.75 0.21 11.55
N ARG A 38 -8.69 0.01 12.49
CA ARG A 38 -8.46 0.32 13.91
C ARG A 38 -7.37 -0.57 14.53
N LEU A 39 -7.29 -1.83 14.11
CA LEU A 39 -6.23 -2.76 14.51
C LEU A 39 -4.87 -2.33 13.96
N SER A 40 -4.79 -1.91 12.69
CA SER A 40 -3.59 -1.33 12.08
C SER A 40 -3.10 -0.11 12.87
N THR A 41 -4.03 0.79 13.25
CA THR A 41 -3.72 1.95 14.10
C THR A 41 -3.23 1.53 15.49
N ALA A 42 -3.93 0.61 16.17
CA ALA A 42 -3.48 0.12 17.48
C ALA A 42 -2.08 -0.53 17.40
N PHE A 43 -1.80 -1.28 16.33
CA PHE A 43 -0.51 -1.91 16.12
C PHE A 43 0.63 -0.91 15.92
N LYS A 44 0.43 0.14 15.11
CA LYS A 44 1.46 1.18 14.93
C LYS A 44 1.66 2.00 16.21
N ASP A 45 0.58 2.26 16.96
CA ASP A 45 0.65 3.12 18.14
C ASP A 45 1.38 2.44 19.31
N LEU A 46 1.40 1.10 19.40
CA LEU A 46 2.23 0.36 20.36
C LEU A 46 3.74 0.62 20.18
N GLY A 47 4.16 1.01 18.98
CA GLY A 47 5.56 1.31 18.66
C GLY A 47 5.89 2.80 18.63
N LYS A 48 4.94 3.66 19.00
CA LYS A 48 5.17 5.10 19.08
C LYS A 48 5.67 5.49 20.46
N GLN A 49 6.82 6.17 20.51
CA GLN A 49 7.38 6.76 21.72
C GLN A 49 7.80 8.19 21.40
N GLY A 50 6.91 9.16 21.67
CA GLY A 50 7.09 10.53 21.21
C GLY A 50 7.12 10.60 19.68
N ASP A 51 8.25 11.06 19.14
CA ASP A 51 8.50 11.18 17.70
C ASP A 51 9.04 9.89 17.05
N GLU A 52 9.48 8.92 17.87
CA GLU A 52 9.95 7.63 17.41
C GLU A 52 8.79 6.72 17.01
N ARG A 53 9.01 5.93 15.96
CA ARG A 53 8.07 4.96 15.41
C ARG A 53 8.84 3.76 14.91
N ASP A 54 8.18 2.61 14.86
CA ASP A 54 8.78 1.36 14.40
C ASP A 54 7.99 0.64 13.30
N THR A 55 6.86 1.21 12.88
CA THR A 55 5.90 0.55 11.98
C THR A 55 5.63 1.41 10.74
N LEU A 56 5.92 0.87 9.56
CA LEU A 56 5.41 1.37 8.28
C LEU A 56 4.02 0.77 8.03
N TYR A 57 3.05 1.55 7.58
CA TYR A 57 1.69 1.03 7.38
C TYR A 57 1.01 1.53 6.10
N PHE A 58 0.15 0.67 5.55
CA PHE A 58 -0.79 0.99 4.49
C PHE A 58 -2.20 0.73 5.01
N ASN A 59 -3.05 1.75 5.03
CA ASN A 59 -4.46 1.66 5.36
C ASN A 59 -5.20 2.92 4.85
N ALA A 60 -6.48 3.07 5.17
CA ALA A 60 -7.28 4.24 4.78
C ALA A 60 -6.63 5.59 5.15
N PHE A 61 -5.92 5.71 6.28
CA PHE A 61 -5.23 6.95 6.64
C PHE A 61 -4.04 7.26 5.71
N THR A 62 -3.42 6.24 5.12
CA THR A 62 -2.38 6.42 4.09
C THR A 62 -3.01 6.89 2.78
N GLU A 63 -4.17 6.33 2.41
CA GLU A 63 -4.94 6.78 1.23
C GLU A 63 -5.37 8.25 1.37
N ASP A 64 -5.83 8.65 2.55
CA ASP A 64 -6.26 10.03 2.84
C ASP A 64 -5.12 11.07 2.77
N LEU A 65 -3.85 10.65 2.63
CA LEU A 65 -2.73 11.56 2.35
C LEU A 65 -2.75 12.09 0.91
N PHE A 66 -3.60 11.50 0.06
CA PHE A 66 -3.77 11.84 -1.35
C PHE A 66 -5.19 12.36 -1.54
N SER A 67 -5.33 13.56 -2.11
CA SER A 67 -6.64 14.18 -2.28
C SER A 67 -6.77 14.86 -3.63
N TRP A 68 -7.87 14.58 -4.33
CA TRP A 68 -8.15 15.28 -5.59
C TRP A 68 -8.57 16.72 -5.32
N ASN A 69 -8.03 17.64 -6.13
CA ASN A 69 -8.61 18.96 -6.28
C ASN A 69 -9.56 18.95 -7.49
N ASN A 70 -10.86 18.79 -7.23
CA ASN A 70 -11.86 18.59 -8.31
C ASN A 70 -12.52 19.90 -8.79
N ASP A 71 -12.36 21.02 -8.06
CA ASP A 71 -13.16 22.24 -8.27
C ASP A 71 -12.30 23.43 -8.75
N LEU A 72 -11.59 23.26 -9.85
CA LEU A 72 -10.79 24.35 -10.44
C LEU A 72 -11.56 25.10 -11.52
N GLU A 73 -11.41 26.43 -11.56
CA GLU A 73 -11.98 27.27 -12.61
C GLU A 73 -11.56 26.74 -14.01
N ASN A 74 -12.57 26.35 -14.80
CA ASN A 74 -12.46 25.84 -16.17
C ASN A 74 -12.04 24.37 -16.36
N ASP A 75 -11.97 23.52 -15.31
CA ASP A 75 -11.66 22.08 -15.42
C ASP A 75 -10.32 21.73 -16.10
N ARG A 76 -9.38 22.69 -16.18
CA ARG A 76 -8.17 22.57 -17.01
C ARG A 76 -6.98 21.88 -16.34
N GLU A 77 -6.89 21.88 -15.01
CA GLU A 77 -5.71 21.37 -14.30
C GLU A 77 -6.09 20.27 -13.29
N ARG A 78 -6.27 19.03 -13.73
CA ARG A 78 -6.61 17.95 -12.80
C ARG A 78 -5.35 17.39 -12.14
N PHE A 79 -5.25 17.53 -10.83
CA PHE A 79 -4.13 16.99 -10.07
C PHE A 79 -4.56 16.38 -8.74
N LEU A 80 -3.76 15.43 -8.27
CA LEU A 80 -3.84 14.80 -6.96
C LEU A 80 -2.86 15.51 -6.03
N ARG A 81 -3.37 16.14 -4.97
CA ARG A 81 -2.55 16.82 -3.96
C ARG A 81 -2.02 15.82 -2.94
N LEU A 82 -0.74 15.96 -2.63
CA LEU A 82 -0.03 15.23 -1.58
C LEU A 82 -0.04 16.06 -0.29
N ASN A 83 -0.30 15.40 0.84
CA ASN A 83 -0.18 16.04 2.14
C ASN A 83 1.30 16.24 2.52
N LYS A 84 1.86 17.38 2.12
CA LYS A 84 3.28 17.75 2.34
C LYS A 84 3.78 17.67 3.78
N ASP A 85 2.88 17.80 4.76
CA ASP A 85 3.23 17.78 6.18
C ASP A 85 3.37 16.35 6.72
N SER A 86 3.03 15.34 5.90
CA SER A 86 3.14 13.94 6.24
C SER A 86 4.55 13.41 5.99
N ARG A 87 5.14 12.86 7.05
CA ARG A 87 6.41 12.09 7.00
C ARG A 87 6.37 10.87 6.09
N PHE A 88 5.22 10.54 5.50
CA PHE A 88 5.10 9.50 4.49
C PHE A 88 5.84 9.86 3.20
N PHE A 89 5.98 11.16 2.93
CA PHE A 89 6.61 11.67 1.73
C PHE A 89 8.04 12.18 1.95
N ASP A 90 8.60 11.94 3.14
CA ASP A 90 9.99 12.27 3.43
C ASP A 90 10.91 11.56 2.42
N GLY A 91 11.83 12.31 1.81
CA GLY A 91 12.79 11.76 0.85
C GLY A 91 12.27 11.56 -0.58
N LEU A 92 11.07 12.05 -0.92
CA LEU A 92 10.55 12.04 -2.30
C LEU A 92 11.58 12.52 -3.33
N ASP A 93 12.22 13.67 -3.05
CA ASP A 93 13.22 14.29 -3.92
C ASP A 93 14.57 13.57 -3.97
N GLN A 94 14.87 12.75 -2.97
CA GLN A 94 16.23 12.23 -2.72
C GLN A 94 16.38 10.76 -3.10
N LEU A 95 15.27 10.02 -3.25
CA LEU A 95 15.28 8.55 -3.33
C LEU A 95 14.85 8.00 -4.71
N GLU A 96 14.85 8.85 -5.73
CA GLU A 96 14.39 8.53 -7.10
C GLU A 96 13.00 7.87 -7.10
N MET A 97 12.11 8.37 -6.23
CA MET A 97 10.80 7.77 -5.98
C MET A 97 9.98 7.67 -7.26
N ASP A 98 10.01 8.68 -8.11
CA ASP A 98 9.36 8.70 -9.43
C ASP A 98 9.70 7.48 -10.27
N SER A 99 10.98 7.16 -10.42
CA SER A 99 11.43 6.01 -11.22
C SER A 99 10.98 4.69 -10.60
N ARG A 100 11.01 4.58 -9.27
CA ARG A 100 10.59 3.38 -8.55
C ARG A 100 9.09 3.15 -8.69
N ILE A 101 8.29 4.20 -8.48
CA ILE A 101 6.82 4.16 -8.58
C ILE A 101 6.41 3.83 -10.01
N ARG A 102 7.00 4.48 -11.02
CA ARG A 102 6.69 4.23 -12.44
C ARG A 102 6.97 2.79 -12.86
N ARG A 103 8.10 2.22 -12.43
CA ARG A 103 8.41 0.79 -12.68
C ARG A 103 7.39 -0.17 -12.07
N LEU A 104 6.77 0.20 -10.95
CA LEU A 104 5.73 -0.58 -10.29
C LEU A 104 4.39 -0.41 -11.03
N LEU A 105 4.02 0.84 -11.33
CA LEU A 105 2.76 1.20 -11.95
C LEU A 105 2.59 0.57 -13.34
N ASN A 106 3.64 0.59 -14.16
CA ASN A 106 3.64 0.03 -15.52
C ASN A 106 3.39 -1.49 -15.57
N ARG A 107 3.37 -2.18 -14.42
CA ARG A 107 2.99 -3.60 -14.34
C ARG A 107 1.48 -3.81 -14.28
N TYR A 108 0.73 -2.78 -13.94
CA TYR A 108 -0.68 -2.88 -13.54
C TYR A 108 -1.60 -1.93 -14.30
N ALA A 109 -1.06 -0.83 -14.82
CA ALA A 109 -1.83 0.18 -15.53
C ALA A 109 -1.06 0.80 -16.69
N ASP A 110 -1.84 1.41 -17.58
CA ASP A 110 -1.44 2.06 -18.83
C ASP A 110 -1.63 3.59 -18.73
N PHE A 111 -1.12 4.19 -17.66
CA PHE A 111 -1.01 5.65 -17.50
C PHE A 111 0.32 6.02 -16.84
N ASP A 112 0.77 7.25 -17.06
CA ASP A 112 1.98 7.80 -16.46
C ASP A 112 1.62 8.97 -15.53
N PHE A 113 2.62 9.46 -14.80
CA PHE A 113 2.49 10.57 -13.87
C PHE A 113 3.77 11.41 -13.80
N THR A 114 3.58 12.66 -13.37
CA THR A 114 4.66 13.57 -12.95
C THR A 114 4.37 14.06 -11.54
N ILE A 115 5.38 14.02 -10.67
CA ILE A 115 5.31 14.58 -9.31
C ILE A 115 6.00 15.93 -9.31
N ASP A 116 5.26 16.99 -8.99
CA ASP A 116 5.82 18.29 -8.66
C ASP A 116 6.02 18.36 -7.15
N THR A 117 7.26 18.21 -6.69
CA THR A 117 7.63 18.24 -5.26
C THR A 117 7.75 19.67 -4.70
N THR A 118 7.71 20.69 -5.56
CA THR A 118 7.59 22.09 -5.13
C THR A 118 6.14 22.41 -4.76
N ARG A 119 5.19 21.97 -5.59
CA ARG A 119 3.74 22.19 -5.39
C ARG A 119 3.05 21.07 -4.61
N TRP A 120 3.71 19.93 -4.44
CA TRP A 120 3.14 18.73 -3.83
C TRP A 120 1.91 18.22 -4.58
N GLU A 121 2.03 18.16 -5.90
CA GLU A 121 0.97 17.78 -6.84
C GLU A 121 1.43 16.63 -7.73
N VAL A 122 0.52 15.71 -8.02
CA VAL A 122 0.71 14.65 -9.01
C VAL A 122 -0.24 14.90 -10.17
N ARG A 123 0.30 14.97 -11.38
CA ARG A 123 -0.44 15.06 -12.63
C ARG A 123 -0.29 13.75 -13.38
N PHE A 124 -1.37 13.32 -14.03
CA PHE A 124 -1.41 12.05 -14.75
C PHE A 124 -1.53 12.30 -16.25
N SER A 125 -0.96 11.39 -17.03
CA SER A 125 -1.03 11.41 -18.48
C SER A 125 -1.21 10.01 -19.06
N ARG A 126 -1.65 9.92 -20.31
CA ARG A 126 -1.77 8.65 -21.03
C ARG A 126 -1.34 8.84 -22.48
N GLU A 127 -0.63 7.86 -23.02
CA GLU A 127 -0.32 7.78 -24.44
C GLU A 127 -1.51 7.16 -25.18
N ILE A 128 -1.99 7.85 -26.21
CA ILE A 128 -3.04 7.35 -27.10
C ILE A 128 -2.47 7.26 -28.50
N THR A 129 -2.43 6.05 -29.03
CA THR A 129 -2.10 5.80 -30.44
C THR A 129 -3.37 5.96 -31.28
N THR A 130 -3.31 6.86 -32.25
CA THR A 130 -4.40 7.14 -33.20
C THR A 130 -3.97 6.79 -34.62
N GLY A 131 -4.86 6.17 -35.41
CA GLY A 131 -4.57 5.66 -36.76
C GLY A 131 -4.26 4.16 -36.80
N GLU A 132 -4.09 3.62 -38.00
CA GLU A 132 -3.75 2.21 -38.24
C GLU A 132 -2.53 2.10 -39.18
N GLY A 133 -1.68 1.09 -38.98
CA GLY A 133 -0.51 0.83 -39.82
C GLY A 133 0.54 1.96 -39.78
N ASP A 134 1.13 2.27 -40.93
CA ASP A 134 2.19 3.29 -41.06
C ASP A 134 1.73 4.73 -40.76
N GLN A 135 0.43 4.96 -40.55
CA GLN A 135 -0.15 6.26 -40.17
C GLN A 135 -0.44 6.37 -38.67
N ALA A 136 -0.10 5.36 -37.88
CA ALA A 136 -0.27 5.40 -36.43
C ALA A 136 0.61 6.52 -35.83
N SER A 137 -0.02 7.40 -35.04
CA SER A 137 0.65 8.47 -34.30
C SER A 137 0.30 8.38 -32.82
N THR A 138 1.32 8.43 -31.97
CA THR A 138 1.14 8.43 -30.51
C THR A 138 1.12 9.87 -30.02
N VAL A 139 0.04 10.23 -29.32
CA VAL A 139 -0.13 11.54 -28.69
C VAL A 139 -0.24 11.34 -27.18
N VAL A 140 0.46 12.16 -26.42
CA VAL A 140 0.34 12.20 -24.96
C VAL A 140 -0.82 13.12 -24.60
N ILE A 141 -1.74 12.64 -23.77
CA ILE A 141 -2.79 13.46 -23.17
C ILE A 141 -2.43 13.67 -21.71
N ASP A 142 -2.18 14.93 -21.34
CA ASP A 142 -1.83 15.35 -19.98
C ASP A 142 -3.07 15.75 -19.17
N ASP A 143 -2.87 15.92 -17.85
CA ASP A 143 -3.86 16.37 -16.87
C ASP A 143 -5.18 15.56 -16.88
N ILE A 144 -5.06 14.25 -17.05
CA ILE A 144 -6.20 13.34 -17.08
C ILE A 144 -6.74 13.05 -15.67
N LYS A 145 -8.06 12.86 -15.57
CA LYS A 145 -8.66 12.23 -14.38
C LYS A 145 -8.57 10.72 -14.51
N ILE A 146 -7.76 10.10 -13.66
CA ILE A 146 -7.76 8.64 -13.51
C ILE A 146 -8.94 8.16 -12.66
N SER A 147 -9.38 6.93 -12.85
CA SER A 147 -10.45 6.29 -12.08
C SER A 147 -10.07 6.11 -10.61
N ARG A 148 -11.05 5.82 -9.75
CA ARG A 148 -10.78 5.53 -8.33
C ARG A 148 -9.91 4.27 -8.14
N GLY A 149 -10.06 3.28 -9.02
CA GLY A 149 -9.22 2.08 -9.02
C GLY A 149 -7.76 2.41 -9.36
N GLU A 150 -7.54 3.18 -10.43
CA GLU A 150 -6.21 3.65 -10.84
C GLU A 150 -5.56 4.56 -9.78
N GLU A 151 -6.34 5.43 -9.12
CA GLU A 151 -5.86 6.24 -7.98
C GLU A 151 -5.37 5.34 -6.84
N ASN A 152 -6.17 4.36 -6.42
CA ASN A 152 -5.80 3.42 -5.36
C ASN A 152 -4.57 2.59 -5.76
N LEU A 153 -4.47 2.20 -7.02
CA LEU A 153 -3.30 1.50 -7.56
C LEU A 153 -2.04 2.37 -7.55
N PHE A 154 -2.15 3.65 -7.88
CA PHE A 154 -1.04 4.60 -7.80
C PHE A 154 -0.55 4.75 -6.35
N ILE A 155 -1.47 4.97 -5.40
CA ILE A 155 -1.15 5.07 -3.97
C ILE A 155 -0.51 3.78 -3.45
N TRP A 156 -1.00 2.62 -3.91
CA TRP A 156 -0.39 1.34 -3.61
C TRP A 156 1.03 1.19 -4.17
N CYS A 157 1.27 1.60 -5.43
CA CYS A 157 2.60 1.60 -6.04
C CYS A 157 3.56 2.56 -5.31
N PHE A 158 3.04 3.70 -4.84
CA PHE A 158 3.77 4.62 -3.98
C PHE A 158 4.25 3.93 -2.70
N PHE A 159 3.34 3.26 -2.00
CA PHE A 159 3.66 2.51 -0.81
C PHE A 159 4.66 1.37 -1.08
N LEU A 160 4.49 0.63 -2.18
CA LEU A 160 5.41 -0.44 -2.56
C LEU A 160 6.83 0.07 -2.85
N ALA A 161 6.98 1.28 -3.40
CA ALA A 161 8.29 1.89 -3.60
C ALA A 161 9.00 2.14 -2.27
N ILE A 162 8.27 2.66 -1.26
CA ILE A 162 8.78 2.82 0.11
C ILE A 162 9.10 1.46 0.74
N LEU A 163 8.18 0.49 0.61
CA LEU A 163 8.38 -0.85 1.14
C LEU A 163 9.62 -1.51 0.53
N GLN A 164 9.90 -1.30 -0.76
CA GLN A 164 11.12 -1.81 -1.38
C GLN A 164 12.38 -1.24 -0.71
N LEU A 165 12.41 0.06 -0.41
CA LEU A 165 13.55 0.69 0.31
C LEU A 165 13.74 0.08 1.71
N VAL A 166 12.65 -0.16 2.44
CA VAL A 166 12.68 -0.86 3.73
C VAL A 166 13.27 -2.27 3.56
N LEU A 167 12.81 -3.01 2.55
CA LEU A 167 13.22 -4.38 2.30
C LEU A 167 14.66 -4.49 1.79
N ASP A 168 15.17 -3.45 1.14
CA ASP A 168 16.56 -3.30 0.66
C ASP A 168 17.49 -2.77 1.76
N GLY A 169 16.95 -2.15 2.81
CA GLY A 169 17.70 -1.76 4.01
C GLY A 169 18.26 -0.35 3.91
N ASP A 170 17.60 0.50 3.14
CA ASP A 170 17.95 1.90 2.97
C ASP A 170 18.03 2.63 4.32
N GLU A 171 19.04 3.48 4.48
CA GLU A 171 19.32 4.20 5.73
C GLU A 171 18.15 5.07 6.18
N ALA A 172 17.40 5.67 5.24
CA ALA A 172 16.25 6.51 5.54
C ALA A 172 15.11 5.74 6.24
N TYR A 173 15.11 4.41 6.14
CA TYR A 173 14.04 3.54 6.62
C TYR A 173 14.49 2.51 7.67
N GLN A 174 15.70 2.65 8.25
CA GLN A 174 16.19 1.74 9.30
C GLN A 174 15.32 1.71 10.57
N TRP A 175 14.50 2.73 10.79
CA TRP A 175 13.55 2.78 11.90
C TRP A 175 12.42 1.74 11.76
N VAL A 176 12.15 1.24 10.54
CA VAL A 176 11.04 0.32 10.26
C VAL A 176 11.39 -1.09 10.72
N LYS A 177 10.75 -1.54 11.80
CA LYS A 177 10.83 -2.92 12.32
C LYS A 177 9.66 -3.78 11.85
N TYR A 178 8.50 -3.15 11.68
CA TYR A 178 7.25 -3.81 11.31
C TYR A 178 6.60 -3.15 10.11
N VAL A 179 5.90 -3.95 9.32
CA VAL A 179 5.02 -3.49 8.24
C VAL A 179 3.60 -3.94 8.53
N PHE A 180 2.63 -3.04 8.42
CA PHE A 180 1.20 -3.39 8.53
C PHE A 180 0.44 -2.95 7.28
N ILE A 181 -0.10 -3.91 6.52
CA ILE A 181 -0.88 -3.63 5.31
C ILE A 181 -2.33 -4.04 5.54
N ASP A 182 -3.25 -3.09 5.48
CA ASP A 182 -4.69 -3.30 5.62
C ASP A 182 -5.42 -3.03 4.29
N ASP A 183 -6.07 -4.05 3.75
CA ASP A 183 -6.94 -3.98 2.57
C ASP A 183 -6.34 -3.23 1.36
N PRO A 184 -5.16 -3.65 0.84
CA PRO A 184 -4.41 -2.86 -0.16
C PRO A 184 -5.08 -2.74 -1.53
N ILE A 185 -6.19 -3.47 -1.77
CA ILE A 185 -6.81 -3.62 -3.09
C ILE A 185 -8.34 -3.54 -3.03
N SER A 186 -8.90 -2.81 -2.07
CA SER A 186 -10.33 -2.78 -1.75
C SER A 186 -11.27 -2.40 -2.92
N SER A 187 -10.73 -1.88 -4.03
CA SER A 187 -11.48 -1.40 -5.19
C SER A 187 -10.91 -1.81 -6.56
N LEU A 188 -10.03 -2.82 -6.62
CA LEU A 188 -9.38 -3.25 -7.87
C LEU A 188 -10.08 -4.47 -8.49
N ASP A 189 -9.89 -4.65 -9.80
CA ASP A 189 -10.35 -5.84 -10.51
C ASP A 189 -9.59 -7.12 -10.07
N GLU A 190 -10.17 -8.29 -10.35
CA GLU A 190 -9.64 -9.58 -9.89
C GLU A 190 -8.25 -9.91 -10.45
N ASN A 191 -7.95 -9.46 -11.68
CA ASN A 191 -6.65 -9.71 -12.32
C ASN A 191 -5.55 -8.96 -11.58
N ASN A 192 -5.78 -7.69 -11.27
CA ASN A 192 -4.89 -6.87 -10.47
C ASN A 192 -4.71 -7.44 -9.06
N ALA A 193 -5.76 -7.99 -8.45
CA ALA A 193 -5.66 -8.61 -7.12
C ALA A 193 -4.64 -9.76 -7.07
N VAL A 194 -4.61 -10.64 -8.08
CA VAL A 194 -3.66 -11.75 -8.15
C VAL A 194 -2.24 -11.25 -8.39
N ALA A 195 -2.04 -10.36 -9.35
CA ALA A 195 -0.73 -9.83 -9.71
C ALA A 195 -0.10 -9.06 -8.53
N ILE A 196 -0.88 -8.24 -7.83
CA ILE A 196 -0.44 -7.49 -6.66
C ILE A 196 -0.10 -8.42 -5.50
N ALA A 197 -0.97 -9.40 -5.21
CA ALA A 197 -0.71 -10.38 -4.14
C ALA A 197 0.58 -11.18 -4.40
N ASN A 198 0.76 -11.65 -5.63
CA ASN A 198 1.94 -12.40 -6.02
C ASN A 198 3.20 -11.54 -5.88
N HIS A 199 3.17 -10.32 -6.41
CA HIS A 199 4.31 -9.41 -6.34
C HIS A 199 4.68 -9.05 -4.90
N LEU A 200 3.71 -8.68 -4.06
CA LEU A 200 3.94 -8.41 -2.64
C LEU A 200 4.56 -9.61 -1.93
N ALA A 201 4.08 -10.83 -2.22
CA ALA A 201 4.64 -12.03 -1.61
C ALA A 201 6.10 -12.28 -2.03
N GLN A 202 6.47 -12.03 -3.29
CA GLN A 202 7.89 -12.15 -3.70
C GLN A 202 8.75 -11.12 -2.98
N MET A 203 8.36 -9.83 -2.99
CA MET A 203 9.10 -8.77 -2.29
C MET A 203 9.39 -9.14 -0.83
N LEU A 204 8.37 -9.62 -0.11
CA LEU A 204 8.52 -10.01 1.30
C LEU A 204 9.39 -11.26 1.50
N LYS A 205 9.32 -12.24 0.60
CA LYS A 205 10.10 -13.49 0.68
C LYS A 205 11.57 -13.29 0.35
N ASP A 206 11.86 -12.42 -0.60
CA ASP A 206 13.20 -12.22 -1.15
C ASP A 206 14.03 -11.26 -0.28
N SER A 207 13.38 -10.48 0.58
CA SER A 207 14.07 -9.59 1.52
C SER A 207 14.90 -10.35 2.56
N THR A 208 16.19 -9.98 2.61
CA THR A 208 17.18 -10.44 3.57
C THR A 208 17.11 -9.69 4.91
N ASN A 209 16.49 -8.50 4.94
CA ASN A 209 16.43 -7.62 6.12
C ASN A 209 15.46 -8.07 7.21
N GLY A 210 14.89 -9.27 7.10
CA GLY A 210 14.16 -9.89 8.21
C GLY A 210 12.84 -9.20 8.58
N ILE A 211 12.37 -8.23 7.79
CA ILE A 211 11.18 -7.43 8.09
C ILE A 211 9.98 -8.32 8.41
N LYS A 212 9.25 -7.91 9.45
CA LYS A 212 8.07 -8.59 9.99
C LYS A 212 6.81 -7.89 9.50
N ALA A 213 5.87 -8.62 8.91
CA ALA A 213 4.68 -8.03 8.31
C ALA A 213 3.37 -8.66 8.79
N VAL A 214 2.39 -7.80 9.06
CA VAL A 214 0.97 -8.17 9.17
C VAL A 214 0.26 -7.71 7.92
N ILE A 215 -0.46 -8.62 7.26
CA ILE A 215 -1.28 -8.29 6.09
C ILE A 215 -2.71 -8.71 6.41
N SER A 216 -3.63 -7.74 6.42
CA SER A 216 -5.05 -7.98 6.59
C SER A 216 -5.81 -7.72 5.30
N SER A 217 -6.74 -8.61 4.96
CA SER A 217 -7.57 -8.46 3.77
C SER A 217 -8.98 -9.03 3.95
N HIS A 218 -9.98 -8.39 3.36
CA HIS A 218 -11.30 -8.97 3.12
C HIS A 218 -11.41 -9.68 1.76
N HIS A 219 -10.46 -9.46 0.87
CA HIS A 219 -10.49 -9.99 -0.50
C HIS A 219 -9.99 -11.44 -0.51
N THR A 220 -10.89 -12.38 -0.77
CA THR A 220 -10.62 -13.83 -0.67
C THR A 220 -9.51 -14.30 -1.62
N LEU A 221 -9.54 -13.88 -2.89
CA LEU A 221 -8.52 -14.25 -3.88
C LEU A 221 -7.12 -13.76 -3.48
N PHE A 222 -6.98 -12.47 -3.16
CA PHE A 222 -5.73 -11.88 -2.68
C PHE A 222 -5.19 -12.60 -1.43
N PHE A 223 -6.05 -12.84 -0.44
CA PHE A 223 -5.66 -13.58 0.77
C PHE A 223 -5.18 -15.01 0.45
N ASN A 224 -5.87 -15.71 -0.47
CA ASN A 224 -5.50 -17.05 -0.89
C ASN A 224 -4.17 -17.08 -1.65
N VAL A 225 -3.92 -16.12 -2.55
CA VAL A 225 -2.64 -16.00 -3.26
C VAL A 225 -1.51 -15.79 -2.25
N LEU A 226 -1.66 -14.89 -1.27
CA LEU A 226 -0.66 -14.70 -0.22
C LEU A 226 -0.43 -15.98 0.61
N CYS A 227 -1.49 -16.70 0.97
CA CYS A 227 -1.38 -17.96 1.69
C CYS A 227 -0.58 -19.00 0.90
N ASN A 228 -0.80 -19.08 -0.42
CA ASN A 228 -0.13 -20.04 -1.31
C ASN A 228 1.32 -19.64 -1.62
N GLU A 229 1.60 -18.35 -1.76
CA GLU A 229 2.94 -17.85 -2.05
C GLU A 229 3.85 -17.87 -0.83
N ILE A 230 3.35 -17.44 0.33
CA ILE A 230 4.13 -17.36 1.58
C ILE A 230 4.18 -18.72 2.29
N LYS A 231 3.24 -19.62 1.98
CA LYS A 231 3.21 -21.01 2.48
C LYS A 231 3.30 -21.07 4.01
N ASN A 232 4.16 -21.93 4.53
CA ASN A 232 4.37 -22.16 5.95
C ASN A 232 5.20 -21.06 6.62
N LYS A 233 5.56 -19.95 5.93
CA LYS A 233 6.28 -18.81 6.52
C LYS A 233 5.36 -17.76 7.15
N ALA A 234 4.04 -17.90 7.05
CA ALA A 234 3.08 -17.02 7.75
C ALA A 234 2.19 -17.73 8.78
N HIS A 235 1.83 -17.04 9.86
CA HIS A 235 0.65 -17.35 10.64
C HIS A 235 -0.58 -16.96 9.83
N ARG A 236 -1.68 -17.72 9.96
CA ARG A 236 -2.91 -17.48 9.22
C ARG A 236 -4.05 -17.46 10.22
N TYR A 237 -4.73 -16.33 10.32
CA TYR A 237 -5.87 -16.20 11.22
C TYR A 237 -7.09 -15.67 10.48
N PHE A 238 -8.24 -16.02 11.04
CA PHE A 238 -9.52 -15.46 10.68
C PHE A 238 -9.96 -14.55 11.82
N LEU A 239 -10.12 -13.26 11.56
CA LEU A 239 -10.55 -12.29 12.56
C LEU A 239 -12.08 -12.13 12.53
N LYS A 240 -12.70 -12.22 13.70
CA LYS A 240 -14.16 -12.02 13.92
C LYS A 240 -14.36 -10.97 14.99
N LYS A 241 -15.47 -10.23 14.91
CA LYS A 241 -15.98 -9.51 16.08
C LYS A 241 -16.29 -10.52 17.18
N GLY A 242 -15.92 -10.20 18.41
CA GLY A 242 -16.36 -10.95 19.58
C GLY A 242 -17.89 -10.95 19.64
N ALA A 243 -18.48 -12.05 20.12
CA ALA A 243 -19.86 -12.00 20.57
C ALA A 243 -19.91 -11.02 21.76
N ALA A 244 -20.78 -10.01 21.66
CA ALA A 244 -21.10 -9.15 22.79
C ALA A 244 -21.85 -9.95 23.85
#